data_AF-A0A924BB14-F1
#
_entry.id   AF-A0A924BB14-F1
#
_cell.length_a   1.000
_cell.length_b   1.000
_cell.length_c   1.000
_cell.angle_alpha   90.00
_cell.angle_beta   90.00
_cell.angle_gamma   90.00
#
_symmetry.space_group_name_H-M   'P 1'
#
loop_
_entity.id
_entity.type
_entity.pdbx_description
1 polymer ?
#
loop_
_entity_poly.entity_id
_entity_poly.type
_entity_poly.pdbx_seq_one_letter_code
_entity_poly.pdbx_strand_id
1 'polypeptide(L)'
;MPEFAWRAADASGQISEGRVEAASAHAATRQLRERGLVPVSVADAAAAGAAVAIRPGAVPTGVVRKSFRARTGPVTQAEVLTLTSELSIMLRAGLPLASALRVLIDMSLRPPVAAVLQQVLDDVKHGASLSKALARERALFGEFYLNMVRSGEASGQLSNVLQRLVEHMERLRALRESVISATIYPAILLFVAVVSLVAMLGFVVPQFEKLFNDLGDALPLATRIVMGLGHGFRDWGLVIGIVLGLAGWLSARWLRSPAGTAWWQSTVLRLPVLGGLLLKYQLNLFSRTLGTLLGNGVPMLSALHIATDTMGNQLLRDRLAS
;
A
#
# COMPACT_ATOMS: atom_id res chain seq x y z
N MET A 1 -41.22 -15.49 -28.25
CA MET A 1 -39.88 -15.45 -27.62
C MET A 1 -39.69 -14.03 -27.06
N PRO A 2 -38.86 -13.79 -26.03
CA PRO A 2 -38.75 -12.44 -25.48
C PRO A 2 -38.10 -11.46 -26.48
N GLU A 3 -38.71 -10.29 -26.65
CA GLU A 3 -38.17 -9.19 -27.45
C GLU A 3 -37.27 -8.29 -26.59
N PHE A 4 -36.09 -7.97 -27.13
CA PHE A 4 -35.15 -7.03 -26.53
C PHE A 4 -35.03 -5.79 -27.40
N ALA A 5 -35.21 -4.62 -26.79
CA ALA A 5 -34.87 -3.35 -27.42
C ALA A 5 -33.36 -3.12 -27.28
N TRP A 6 -32.70 -2.78 -28.38
CA TRP A 6 -31.26 -2.58 -28.41
C TRP A 6 -30.89 -1.24 -29.02
N ARG A 7 -29.77 -0.67 -28.54
CA ARG A 7 -29.05 0.42 -29.17
C ARG A 7 -27.62 -0.04 -29.36
N ALA A 8 -27.14 0.01 -30.59
CA ALA A 8 -25.79 -0.45 -30.93
C ALA A 8 -25.12 0.53 -31.89
N ALA A 9 -23.81 0.70 -31.72
CA ALA A 9 -23.01 1.53 -32.60
C ALA A 9 -22.42 0.65 -33.72
N ASP A 10 -22.44 1.16 -34.95
CA ASP A 10 -21.67 0.57 -36.04
C ASP A 10 -20.18 0.96 -35.94
N ALA A 11 -19.35 0.43 -36.84
CA ALA A 11 -17.92 0.74 -36.90
C ALA A 11 -17.61 2.22 -37.19
N SER A 12 -18.57 2.99 -37.70
CA SER A 12 -18.47 4.43 -37.96
C SER A 12 -18.88 5.29 -36.76
N GLY A 13 -19.37 4.66 -35.68
CA GLY A 13 -19.84 5.33 -34.48
C GLY A 13 -21.28 5.84 -34.58
N GLN A 14 -22.01 5.53 -35.65
CA GLN A 14 -23.45 5.83 -35.73
C GLN A 14 -24.24 4.84 -34.88
N ILE A 15 -25.10 5.39 -34.02
CA ILE A 15 -25.93 4.59 -33.10
C ILE A 15 -27.26 4.30 -33.79
N SER A 16 -27.53 3.02 -34.02
CA SER A 16 -28.82 2.54 -34.51
C SER A 16 -29.61 1.88 -33.38
N GLU A 17 -30.93 1.98 -33.45
CA GLU A 17 -31.86 1.40 -32.47
C GLU A 17 -32.87 0.47 -33.15
N GLY A 18 -33.23 -0.60 -32.46
CA GLY A 18 -34.14 -1.61 -33.00
C GLY A 18 -34.58 -2.62 -31.96
N ARG A 19 -35.31 -3.65 -32.40
CA ARG A 19 -35.74 -4.78 -31.58
C ARG A 19 -35.16 -6.07 -32.13
N VAL A 20 -34.84 -7.01 -31.26
CA VAL A 20 -34.38 -8.35 -31.63
C VAL A 20 -35.02 -9.38 -30.73
N GLU A 21 -35.55 -10.44 -31.33
CA GLU A 21 -36.03 -11.61 -30.60
C GLU A 21 -34.84 -12.51 -30.25
N ALA A 22 -34.66 -12.78 -28.95
CA ALA A 22 -33.60 -13.66 -28.49
C ALA A 22 -34.06 -14.42 -27.25
N ALA A 23 -33.45 -15.57 -26.95
CA ALA A 23 -33.78 -16.34 -25.75
C ALA A 23 -33.32 -15.67 -24.45
N SER A 24 -32.36 -14.74 -24.51
CA SER A 24 -31.83 -13.98 -23.37
C SER A 24 -31.11 -12.71 -23.82
N ALA A 25 -30.91 -11.76 -22.90
CA ALA A 25 -30.14 -10.54 -23.16
C ALA A 25 -28.71 -10.85 -23.67
N HIS A 26 -28.11 -11.93 -23.19
CA HIS A 26 -26.78 -12.34 -23.64
C HIS A 26 -26.80 -12.91 -25.07
N ALA A 27 -27.85 -13.66 -25.44
CA ALA A 27 -28.08 -14.11 -26.81
C ALA A 27 -28.32 -12.93 -27.76
N ALA A 28 -29.09 -11.91 -27.34
CA ALA A 28 -29.29 -10.68 -28.10
C ALA A 28 -27.97 -9.93 -28.35
N THR A 29 -27.11 -9.78 -27.34
CA THR A 29 -25.79 -9.14 -27.52
C THR A 29 -24.89 -9.90 -28.48
N ARG A 30 -24.98 -11.23 -28.52
CA ARG A 30 -24.19 -12.07 -29.43
C ARG A 30 -24.65 -11.88 -30.88
N GLN A 31 -25.95 -11.89 -31.11
CA GLN A 31 -26.55 -11.69 -32.43
C GLN A 31 -26.28 -10.28 -32.99
N LEU A 32 -26.19 -9.26 -32.14
CA LEU A 32 -25.80 -7.90 -32.55
C LEU A 32 -24.32 -7.82 -32.94
N ARG A 33 -23.43 -8.51 -32.20
CA ARG A 33 -22.01 -8.58 -32.54
C ARG A 33 -21.76 -9.34 -33.85
N GLU A 34 -22.52 -10.40 -34.11
CA GLU A 34 -22.46 -11.14 -35.39
C GLU A 34 -22.87 -10.25 -36.59
N ARG A 35 -23.69 -9.22 -36.36
CA ARG A 35 -24.07 -8.20 -37.35
C ARG A 35 -23.08 -7.04 -37.45
N GLY A 36 -21.93 -7.11 -36.77
CA GLY A 36 -20.93 -6.05 -36.76
C GLY A 36 -21.31 -4.82 -35.92
N LEU A 37 -22.34 -4.93 -35.08
CA LEU A 37 -22.82 -3.84 -34.22
C LEU A 37 -22.30 -4.03 -32.79
N VAL A 38 -21.75 -2.96 -32.20
CA VAL A 38 -21.27 -2.96 -30.82
C VAL A 38 -22.41 -2.51 -29.90
N PRO A 39 -22.99 -3.40 -29.06
CA PRO A 39 -24.15 -3.05 -28.24
C PRO A 39 -23.77 -2.04 -27.15
N VAL A 40 -24.49 -0.91 -27.12
CA VAL A 40 -24.38 0.16 -26.12
C VAL A 40 -25.39 -0.07 -24.99
N SER A 41 -26.59 -0.57 -25.31
CA SER A 41 -27.59 -1.00 -24.33
C SER A 41 -28.50 -2.07 -24.92
N VAL A 42 -28.82 -3.11 -24.14
CA VAL A 42 -29.85 -4.12 -24.46
C VAL A 42 -30.77 -4.20 -23.25
N ALA A 43 -32.04 -3.87 -23.42
CA ALA A 43 -33.04 -3.85 -22.36
C ALA A 43 -34.25 -4.72 -22.75
N ASP A 44 -34.81 -5.44 -21.78
CA ASP A 44 -36.05 -6.21 -21.97
C ASP A 44 -37.19 -5.28 -22.38
N ALA A 45 -37.87 -5.58 -23.49
CA ALA A 45 -39.00 -4.78 -23.95
C ALA A 45 -40.15 -4.74 -22.92
N ALA A 46 -40.28 -5.78 -22.09
CA ALA A 46 -41.25 -5.85 -21.01
C ALA A 46 -40.93 -4.88 -19.84
N ALA A 47 -39.66 -4.50 -19.64
CA ALA A 47 -39.25 -3.52 -18.62
C ALA A 47 -39.25 -2.07 -19.15
N ALA A 48 -39.39 -1.87 -20.46
CA ALA A 48 -39.41 -0.56 -21.11
C ALA A 48 -40.80 0.13 -21.09
N GLY A 49 -41.85 -0.58 -20.65
CA GLY A 49 -43.22 -0.05 -20.60
C GLY A 49 -43.52 0.95 -19.45
N ALA A 50 -42.57 1.18 -18.53
CA ALA A 50 -42.79 2.03 -17.35
C ALA A 50 -41.84 3.24 -17.26
N ALA A 51 -41.16 3.61 -18.35
CA ALA A 51 -40.27 4.75 -18.37
C ALA A 51 -40.56 5.71 -19.54
N VAL A 52 -41.42 6.68 -19.23
CA VAL A 52 -41.28 8.08 -19.61
C VAL A 52 -41.81 8.50 -20.99
N ALA A 53 -42.98 9.14 -20.97
CA ALA A 53 -43.34 10.19 -21.91
C ALA A 53 -42.46 11.43 -21.65
N ILE A 54 -41.40 11.63 -22.45
CA ILE A 54 -40.68 12.90 -22.53
C ILE A 54 -41.16 13.64 -23.79
N ARG A 55 -41.63 14.86 -23.59
CA ARG A 55 -41.95 15.85 -24.64
C ARG A 55 -40.68 16.17 -25.45
N PRO A 56 -40.75 16.32 -26.78
CA PRO A 56 -39.60 16.70 -27.58
C PRO A 56 -39.27 18.19 -27.32
N GLY A 57 -38.06 18.48 -26.86
CA GLY A 57 -37.57 19.87 -26.77
C GLY A 57 -36.60 20.22 -25.65
N ALA A 58 -36.32 19.32 -24.69
CA ALA A 58 -35.33 19.58 -23.65
C ALA A 58 -34.14 18.65 -23.80
N VAL A 59 -32.99 19.20 -24.18
CA VAL A 59 -31.69 18.50 -24.12
C VAL A 59 -31.38 18.23 -22.65
N PRO A 60 -31.33 16.97 -22.18
CA PRO A 60 -30.86 16.70 -20.83
C PRO A 60 -29.33 16.73 -20.87
N THR A 61 -28.76 17.89 -20.57
CA THR A 61 -27.39 18.00 -20.06
C THR A 61 -27.34 17.27 -18.72
N GLY A 62 -27.10 15.96 -18.77
CA GLY A 62 -27.19 15.14 -17.56
C GLY A 62 -26.91 13.67 -17.81
N VAL A 63 -25.96 13.34 -18.68
CA VAL A 63 -25.41 11.98 -18.69
C VAL A 63 -24.52 11.86 -17.47
N VAL A 64 -25.07 11.28 -16.40
CA VAL A 64 -24.30 10.70 -15.30
C VAL A 64 -23.44 9.60 -15.90
N ARG A 65 -22.27 9.97 -16.42
CA ARG A 65 -21.17 9.05 -16.68
C ARG A 65 -20.87 8.39 -15.34
N LYS A 66 -21.33 7.15 -15.14
CA LYS A 66 -20.71 6.24 -14.18
C LYS A 66 -19.28 6.04 -14.66
N SER A 67 -18.39 6.93 -14.25
CA SER A 67 -16.96 6.76 -14.45
C SER A 67 -16.60 5.43 -13.80
N PHE A 68 -16.00 4.51 -14.56
CA PHE A 68 -15.02 3.61 -13.97
C PHE A 68 -14.06 4.51 -13.21
N ARG A 69 -14.23 4.58 -11.90
CA ARG A 69 -13.42 5.42 -11.04
C ARG A 69 -12.05 4.76 -11.09
N ALA A 70 -11.18 5.24 -11.98
CA ALA A 70 -9.79 4.85 -12.01
C ALA A 70 -9.28 4.86 -10.58
N ARG A 71 -8.51 3.86 -10.15
CA ARG A 71 -7.92 3.84 -8.81
C ARG A 71 -6.97 5.05 -8.70
N THR A 72 -7.51 6.18 -8.27
CA THR A 72 -6.83 7.48 -8.07
C THR A 72 -6.03 7.52 -6.76
N GLY A 73 -5.80 6.37 -6.13
CA GLY A 73 -4.91 6.29 -4.98
C GLY A 73 -3.48 6.73 -5.33
N PRO A 74 -2.65 7.04 -4.33
CA PRO A 74 -1.24 7.31 -4.54
C PRO A 74 -0.53 6.11 -5.18
N VAL A 75 0.61 6.37 -5.82
CA VAL A 75 1.48 5.33 -6.37
C VAL A 75 2.04 4.49 -5.22
N THR A 76 2.02 3.18 -5.38
CA THR A 76 2.43 2.22 -4.36
C THR A 76 3.84 1.70 -4.60
N GLN A 77 4.51 1.22 -3.54
CA GLN A 77 5.83 0.58 -3.65
C GLN A 77 5.84 -0.66 -4.56
N ALA A 78 4.70 -1.36 -4.65
CA ALA A 78 4.55 -2.50 -5.56
C ALA A 78 4.58 -2.05 -7.03
N GLU A 79 4.00 -0.90 -7.35
CA GLU A 79 4.04 -0.33 -8.70
C GLU A 79 5.44 0.14 -9.05
N VAL A 80 6.14 0.78 -8.12
CA VAL A 80 7.55 1.15 -8.31
C VAL A 80 8.37 -0.09 -8.67
N LEU A 81 8.23 -1.19 -7.91
CA LEU A 81 8.92 -2.44 -8.21
C LEU A 81 8.63 -2.95 -9.63
N THR A 82 7.36 -2.97 -10.05
CA THR A 82 6.98 -3.37 -11.41
C THR A 82 7.63 -2.46 -12.45
N LEU A 83 7.56 -1.13 -12.27
CA LEU A 83 8.16 -0.18 -13.21
C LEU A 83 9.68 -0.34 -13.29
N THR A 84 10.36 -0.49 -12.17
CA THR A 84 11.81 -0.71 -12.11
C THR A 84 12.19 -2.02 -12.80
N SER A 85 11.40 -3.08 -12.63
CA SER A 85 11.62 -4.39 -13.27
C SER A 85 11.46 -4.31 -14.78
N GLU A 86 10.33 -3.77 -15.26
CA GLU A 86 10.07 -3.63 -16.69
C GLU A 86 11.08 -2.69 -17.36
N LEU A 87 11.44 -1.58 -16.71
CA LEU A 87 12.48 -0.68 -17.19
C LEU A 87 13.84 -1.38 -17.29
N SER A 88 14.20 -2.17 -16.27
CA SER A 88 15.43 -2.97 -16.27
C SER A 88 15.46 -3.94 -17.45
N ILE A 89 14.36 -4.68 -17.68
CA ILE A 89 14.24 -5.64 -18.78
C ILE A 89 14.43 -4.94 -20.14
N MET A 90 13.73 -3.83 -20.37
CA MET A 90 13.83 -3.08 -21.62
C MET A 90 15.22 -2.49 -21.85
N LEU A 91 15.84 -1.90 -20.83
CA LEU A 91 17.19 -1.36 -20.95
C LEU A 91 18.23 -2.46 -21.17
N ARG A 92 18.09 -3.63 -20.53
CA ARG A 92 18.94 -4.81 -20.81
C ARG A 92 18.77 -5.32 -22.24
N ALA A 93 17.56 -5.22 -22.80
CA ALA A 93 17.28 -5.52 -24.19
C ALA A 93 17.81 -4.46 -25.18
N GLY A 94 18.44 -3.39 -24.68
CA GLY A 94 19.05 -2.34 -25.51
C GLY A 94 18.08 -1.25 -25.95
N LEU A 95 16.86 -1.20 -25.41
CA LEU A 95 15.94 -0.10 -25.72
C LEU A 95 16.50 1.22 -25.14
N PRO A 96 16.46 2.32 -25.89
CA PRO A 96 16.76 3.64 -25.34
C PRO A 96 15.81 4.01 -24.19
N LEU A 97 16.34 4.69 -23.16
CA LEU A 97 15.59 5.06 -21.95
C LEU A 97 14.26 5.78 -22.24
N ALA A 98 14.28 6.77 -23.13
CA ALA A 98 13.07 7.52 -23.49
C ALA A 98 12.00 6.63 -24.15
N SER A 99 12.41 5.66 -24.98
CA SER A 99 11.51 4.71 -25.62
C SER A 99 10.94 3.72 -24.60
N ALA A 100 11.78 3.20 -23.70
CA ALA A 100 11.34 2.31 -22.63
C ALA A 100 10.33 3.00 -21.69
N LEU A 101 10.58 4.26 -21.31
CA LEU A 101 9.64 5.05 -20.51
C LEU A 101 8.30 5.27 -21.23
N ARG A 102 8.31 5.53 -22.54
CA ARG A 102 7.07 5.65 -23.34
C ARG A 102 6.27 4.34 -23.34
N VAL A 103 6.93 3.20 -23.53
CA VAL A 103 6.27 1.88 -23.45
C VAL A 103 5.63 1.67 -22.07
N LEU A 104 6.32 2.03 -20.98
CA LEU A 104 5.74 1.94 -19.63
C LEU A 104 4.52 2.83 -19.43
N ILE A 105 4.51 4.03 -20.01
CA ILE A 105 3.37 4.95 -19.95
C ILE A 105 2.17 4.32 -20.67
N ASP A 106 2.37 3.81 -21.87
CA ASP A 106 1.32 3.22 -22.70
C ASP A 106 0.75 1.93 -22.09
N MET A 107 1.59 1.15 -21.39
CA MET A 107 1.16 -0.06 -20.66
C MET A 107 0.51 0.25 -19.29
N SER A 108 0.59 1.49 -18.80
CA SER A 108 0.14 1.82 -17.45
C SER A 108 -1.38 1.90 -17.36
N LEU A 109 -1.97 0.95 -16.62
CA LEU A 109 -3.41 0.90 -16.35
C LEU A 109 -3.88 1.94 -15.31
N ARG A 110 -2.95 2.62 -14.61
CA ARG A 110 -3.26 3.57 -13.54
C ARG A 110 -2.82 4.99 -13.92
N PRO A 111 -3.76 5.95 -14.03
CA PRO A 111 -3.44 7.33 -14.38
C PRO A 111 -2.38 8.00 -13.49
N PRO A 112 -2.34 7.80 -12.15
CA PRO A 112 -1.28 8.38 -11.32
C PRO A 112 0.13 7.89 -11.68
N VAL A 113 0.27 6.62 -12.06
CA VAL A 113 1.56 6.04 -12.46
C VAL A 113 1.99 6.60 -13.82
N ALA A 114 1.07 6.62 -14.78
CA ALA A 114 1.32 7.21 -16.09
C ALA A 114 1.74 8.68 -15.99
N ALA A 115 1.11 9.46 -15.09
CA ALA A 115 1.45 10.86 -14.87
C ALA A 115 2.88 11.05 -14.35
N VAL A 116 3.30 10.26 -13.35
CA VAL A 116 4.67 10.28 -12.82
C VAL A 116 5.68 9.92 -13.92
N LEU A 117 5.42 8.85 -14.67
CA LEU A 117 6.30 8.44 -15.77
C LEU A 117 6.36 9.46 -16.91
N GLN A 118 5.24 10.11 -17.23
CA GLN A 118 5.18 11.16 -18.24
C GLN A 118 6.06 12.34 -17.84
N GLN A 119 5.98 12.77 -16.58
CA GLN A 119 6.84 13.83 -16.05
C GLN A 119 8.32 13.44 -16.10
N VAL A 120 8.65 12.19 -15.74
CA VAL A 120 10.02 11.67 -15.82
C VAL A 120 10.51 11.64 -17.27
N LEU A 121 9.68 11.18 -18.21
CA LEU A 121 10.00 11.16 -19.64
C LEU A 121 10.27 12.57 -20.18
N ASP A 122 9.43 13.53 -19.80
CA ASP A 122 9.58 14.91 -20.25
C ASP A 122 10.89 15.50 -19.71
N ASP A 123 11.21 15.35 -18.42
CA ASP A 123 12.47 15.80 -17.85
C ASP A 123 13.70 15.17 -18.56
N VAL A 124 13.66 13.86 -18.83
CA VAL A 124 14.75 13.15 -19.53
C VAL A 124 14.91 13.63 -20.98
N LYS A 125 13.80 13.90 -21.68
CA LYS A 125 13.84 14.49 -23.03
C LYS A 125 14.45 15.89 -23.06
N HIS A 126 14.28 16.66 -22.00
CA HIS A 126 14.92 17.97 -21.84
C HIS A 126 16.38 17.88 -21.34
N GLY A 127 16.95 16.68 -21.25
CA GLY A 127 18.35 16.46 -20.91
C GLY A 127 18.64 16.31 -19.41
N ALA A 128 17.62 16.22 -18.55
CA ALA A 128 17.84 15.85 -17.16
C ALA A 128 18.26 14.38 -17.06
N SER A 129 19.10 14.06 -16.08
CA SER A 129 19.37 12.67 -15.73
C SER A 129 18.11 12.03 -15.12
N LEU A 130 17.91 10.73 -15.34
CA LEU A 130 16.85 9.92 -14.72
C LEU A 130 16.85 10.07 -13.20
N SER A 131 18.03 10.07 -12.55
CA SER A 131 18.12 10.30 -11.11
C SER A 131 17.58 11.67 -10.68
N LYS A 132 17.75 12.72 -11.49
CA LYS A 132 17.19 14.05 -11.21
C LYS A 132 15.67 14.08 -11.46
N ALA A 133 15.22 13.47 -12.56
CA ALA A 133 13.80 13.39 -12.89
C ALA A 133 13.01 12.65 -11.79
N LEU A 134 13.52 11.50 -11.33
CA LEU A 134 12.91 10.71 -10.25
C LEU A 134 12.98 11.40 -8.88
N ALA A 135 13.95 12.29 -8.65
CA ALA A 135 14.10 12.99 -7.37
C ALA A 135 12.94 13.95 -7.05
N ARG A 136 12.11 14.33 -8.04
CA ARG A 136 10.86 15.07 -7.79
C ARG A 136 9.88 14.27 -6.92
N GLU A 137 9.91 12.94 -7.06
CA GLU A 137 9.10 11.99 -6.28
C GLU A 137 9.95 11.28 -5.22
N ARG A 138 10.79 12.04 -4.50
CA ARG A 138 11.73 11.53 -3.48
C ARG A 138 11.06 10.66 -2.42
N ALA A 139 9.81 10.97 -2.06
CA ALA A 139 9.03 10.19 -1.10
C ALA A 139 8.65 8.79 -1.63
N LEU A 140 8.53 8.64 -2.95
CA LEU A 140 8.19 7.39 -3.61
C LEU A 140 9.41 6.50 -3.79
N PHE A 141 10.52 7.05 -4.30
CA PHE A 141 11.72 6.28 -4.63
C PHE A 141 12.70 6.14 -3.45
N GLY A 142 12.81 7.14 -2.58
CA GLY A 142 13.74 7.15 -1.45
C GLY A 142 15.21 7.36 -1.86
N GLU A 143 16.05 7.70 -0.88
CA GLU A 143 17.45 8.09 -1.12
C GLU A 143 18.31 7.01 -1.74
N PHE A 144 18.19 5.79 -1.23
CA PHE A 144 19.00 4.66 -1.68
C PHE A 144 18.76 4.37 -3.16
N TYR A 145 17.49 4.37 -3.60
CA TYR A 145 17.12 4.17 -5.00
C TYR A 145 17.71 5.27 -5.90
N LEU A 146 17.53 6.53 -5.53
CA LEU A 146 18.01 7.67 -6.32
C LEU A 146 19.53 7.69 -6.46
N ASN A 147 20.27 7.38 -5.38
CA ASN A 147 21.72 7.31 -5.39
C ASN A 147 22.25 6.14 -6.22
N MET A 148 21.58 4.98 -6.16
CA MET A 148 21.88 3.84 -7.00
C MET A 148 21.70 4.19 -8.48
N VAL A 149 20.54 4.74 -8.87
CA VAL A 149 20.29 5.19 -10.25
C VAL A 149 21.35 6.19 -10.69
N ARG A 150 21.67 7.20 -9.87
CA ARG A 150 22.71 8.20 -10.19
C ARG A 150 24.06 7.55 -10.48
N SER A 151 24.48 6.57 -9.67
CA SER A 151 25.71 5.81 -9.89
C SER A 151 25.66 4.97 -11.17
N GLY A 152 24.49 4.40 -11.48
CA GLY A 152 24.27 3.64 -12.71
C GLY A 152 24.34 4.52 -13.96
N GLU A 153 23.81 5.74 -13.89
CA GLU A 153 23.91 6.72 -14.97
C GLU A 153 25.35 7.17 -15.19
N ALA A 154 26.07 7.52 -14.12
CA ALA A 154 27.45 7.97 -14.20
C ALA A 154 28.41 6.89 -14.74
N SER A 155 28.12 5.62 -14.48
CA SER A 155 28.92 4.47 -14.94
C SER A 155 28.43 3.87 -16.27
N GLY A 156 27.31 4.35 -16.82
CA GLY A 156 26.67 3.76 -18.00
C GLY A 156 26.07 2.36 -17.77
N GLN A 157 25.96 1.91 -16.52
CA GLN A 157 25.46 0.58 -16.15
C GLN A 157 24.05 0.62 -15.55
N LEU A 158 23.20 1.50 -16.07
CA LEU A 158 21.85 1.73 -15.53
C LEU A 158 21.00 0.44 -15.49
N SER A 159 21.09 -0.41 -16.52
CA SER A 159 20.38 -1.69 -16.59
C SER A 159 20.74 -2.64 -15.44
N ASN A 160 22.03 -2.81 -15.16
CA ASN A 160 22.52 -3.65 -14.05
C ASN A 160 22.10 -3.10 -12.69
N VAL A 161 22.12 -1.77 -12.54
CA VAL A 161 21.72 -1.09 -11.30
C VAL A 161 20.23 -1.26 -11.03
N LEU A 162 19.38 -1.09 -12.05
CA LEU A 162 17.93 -1.30 -11.91
C LEU A 162 17.63 -2.77 -11.56
N GLN A 163 18.33 -3.74 -12.14
CA GLN A 163 18.19 -5.15 -11.75
C GLN A 163 18.53 -5.37 -10.26
N ARG A 164 19.62 -4.79 -9.76
CA ARG A 164 19.96 -4.85 -8.32
C ARG A 164 18.89 -4.19 -7.44
N LEU A 165 18.28 -3.11 -7.92
CA LEU A 165 17.17 -2.45 -7.22
C LEU A 165 15.94 -3.34 -7.15
N VAL A 166 15.60 -4.04 -8.25
CA VAL A 166 14.51 -5.03 -8.27
C VAL A 166 14.75 -6.13 -7.22
N GLU A 167 15.92 -6.77 -7.24
CA GLU A 167 16.28 -7.82 -6.28
C GLU A 167 16.23 -7.32 -4.83
N HIS A 168 16.61 -6.06 -4.59
CA HIS A 168 16.54 -5.45 -3.27
C HIS A 168 15.08 -5.23 -2.82
N MET A 169 14.26 -4.65 -3.70
CA MET A 169 12.85 -4.38 -3.42
C MET A 169 12.04 -5.67 -3.25
N GLU A 170 12.32 -6.72 -4.02
CA GLU A 170 11.72 -8.06 -3.85
C GLU A 170 12.07 -8.68 -2.50
N ARG A 171 13.33 -8.59 -2.07
CA ARG A 171 13.76 -9.04 -0.74
C ARG A 171 13.02 -8.30 0.36
N LEU A 172 12.90 -6.98 0.26
CA LEU A 172 12.13 -6.18 1.24
C LEU A 172 10.64 -6.56 1.25
N ARG A 173 10.05 -6.79 0.08
CA ARG A 173 8.66 -7.23 -0.04
C ARG A 173 8.46 -8.59 0.60
N ALA A 174 9.32 -9.57 0.31
CA ALA A 174 9.24 -10.92 0.88
C ALA A 174 9.41 -10.90 2.41
N LEU A 175 10.35 -10.10 2.93
CA LEU A 175 10.50 -9.90 4.37
C LEU A 175 9.23 -9.32 4.99
N ARG A 176 8.64 -8.30 4.36
CA ARG A 176 7.39 -7.70 4.85
C ARG A 176 6.24 -8.71 4.83
N GLU A 177 6.07 -9.45 3.75
CA GLU A 177 5.04 -10.48 3.62
C GLU A 177 5.23 -11.60 4.66
N SER A 178 6.47 -12.02 4.92
CA SER A 178 6.80 -12.99 5.96
C SER A 178 6.43 -12.48 7.37
N VAL A 179 6.80 -11.24 7.69
CA VAL A 179 6.44 -10.61 8.96
C VAL A 179 4.92 -10.51 9.11
N ILE A 180 4.22 -10.04 8.07
CA ILE A 180 2.75 -9.95 8.09
C ILE A 180 2.15 -11.34 8.34
N SER A 181 2.57 -12.35 7.58
CA SER A 181 2.10 -13.73 7.70
C SER A 181 2.31 -14.29 9.12
N ALA A 182 3.52 -14.13 9.68
CA ALA A 182 3.84 -14.59 11.03
C ALA A 182 3.00 -13.91 12.13
N THR A 183 2.57 -12.67 11.90
CA THR A 183 1.75 -11.92 12.87
C THR A 183 0.26 -12.22 12.80
N ILE A 184 -0.25 -12.84 11.72
CA ILE A 184 -1.68 -13.12 11.57
C ILE A 184 -2.18 -14.09 12.65
N TYR A 185 -1.46 -15.19 12.90
CA TYR A 185 -1.89 -16.19 13.89
C TYR A 185 -1.97 -15.61 15.32
N PRO A 186 -0.91 -14.96 15.86
CA PRO A 186 -1.00 -14.30 17.16
C PRO A 186 -2.10 -13.23 17.23
N ALA A 187 -2.32 -12.47 16.16
CA ALA A 187 -3.34 -11.43 16.12
C ALA A 187 -4.77 -12.01 16.20
N ILE A 188 -5.05 -13.10 15.48
CA ILE A 188 -6.35 -13.79 15.54
C ILE A 188 -6.56 -14.38 16.94
N LEU A 189 -5.56 -15.06 17.49
CA LEU A 189 -5.66 -15.67 18.82
C LEU A 189 -5.92 -14.60 19.90
N LEU A 190 -5.19 -13.49 19.86
CA LEU A 190 -5.39 -12.36 20.77
C LEU A 190 -6.79 -11.76 20.61
N PHE A 191 -7.24 -11.57 19.36
CA PHE A 191 -8.57 -11.05 19.07
C PHE A 191 -9.67 -11.95 19.66
N VAL A 192 -9.60 -13.26 19.43
CA VAL A 192 -10.54 -14.23 19.99
C VAL A 192 -10.49 -14.22 21.52
N ALA A 193 -9.30 -14.23 22.12
CA ALA A 193 -9.14 -14.18 23.57
C ALA A 193 -9.77 -12.92 24.19
N VAL A 194 -9.56 -11.75 23.58
CA VAL A 194 -10.16 -10.48 24.04
C VAL A 194 -11.68 -10.52 23.88
N VAL A 195 -12.20 -10.97 22.74
CA VAL A 195 -13.65 -11.08 22.51
C VAL A 195 -14.29 -12.05 23.51
N SER A 196 -13.68 -13.22 23.74
CA SER A 196 -14.15 -14.19 24.73
C SER A 196 -14.14 -13.62 26.15
N LEU A 197 -13.09 -12.88 26.53
CA LEU A 197 -13.01 -12.23 27.85
C LEU A 197 -14.10 -11.16 28.01
N VAL A 198 -14.30 -10.32 27.00
CA VAL A 198 -15.37 -9.29 26.98
C VAL A 198 -16.74 -9.95 27.11
N ALA A 199 -16.98 -11.04 26.37
CA ALA A 199 -18.25 -11.77 26.43
C ALA A 199 -18.47 -12.41 27.81
N MET A 200 -17.42 -13.01 28.39
CA MET A 200 -17.47 -13.61 29.72
C MET A 200 -17.78 -12.58 30.80
N LEU A 201 -17.09 -11.43 30.81
CA LEU A 201 -17.32 -10.37 31.79
C LEU A 201 -18.64 -9.63 31.57
N GLY A 202 -19.05 -9.40 30.32
CA GLY A 202 -20.25 -8.64 29.97
C GLY A 202 -21.57 -9.41 30.12
N PHE A 203 -21.56 -10.71 29.83
CA PHE A 203 -22.78 -11.53 29.82
C PHE A 203 -22.78 -12.64 30.88
N VAL A 204 -21.68 -13.37 31.05
CA VAL A 204 -21.64 -14.57 31.90
C VAL A 204 -21.52 -14.21 33.39
N VAL A 205 -20.56 -13.35 33.75
CA VAL A 205 -20.36 -12.94 35.15
C VAL A 205 -21.63 -12.34 35.79
N PRO A 206 -22.38 -11.44 35.13
CA PRO A 206 -23.61 -10.88 35.70
C PRO A 206 -24.74 -11.90 35.89
N GLN A 207 -24.76 -12.99 35.11
CA GLN A 207 -25.72 -14.07 35.32
C GLN A 207 -25.43 -14.84 36.61
N PHE A 208 -24.15 -15.12 36.87
CA PHE A 208 -23.72 -15.75 38.12
C PHE A 208 -23.96 -14.85 39.33
N GLU A 209 -23.70 -13.54 39.21
CA GLU A 209 -23.96 -12.58 40.28
C GLU A 209 -25.43 -12.62 40.74
N LYS A 210 -26.40 -12.71 39.81
CA LYS A 210 -27.82 -12.83 40.19
C LYS A 210 -28.09 -14.07 41.04
N LEU A 211 -27.49 -15.21 40.71
CA LEU A 211 -27.61 -16.44 41.49
C LEU A 211 -26.97 -16.32 42.89
N PHE A 212 -25.92 -15.52 43.00
CA PHE A 212 -25.18 -15.31 44.25
C PHE A 212 -25.79 -14.26 45.16
N ASN A 213 -26.47 -13.25 44.62
CA ASN A 213 -27.17 -12.24 45.41
C ASN A 213 -28.36 -12.83 46.17
N ASP A 214 -28.98 -13.90 45.65
CA ASP A 214 -30.04 -14.64 46.32
C ASP A 214 -29.52 -15.47 47.53
N LEU A 215 -28.20 -15.69 47.62
CA LEU A 215 -27.54 -16.45 48.69
C LEU A 215 -27.09 -15.56 49.89
N GLY A 216 -27.24 -14.22 49.82
CA GLY A 216 -26.92 -13.29 50.91
C GLY A 216 -25.42 -12.94 51.06
N ASP A 217 -25.02 -12.47 52.25
CA ASP A 217 -23.73 -11.80 52.55
C ASP A 217 -22.51 -12.75 52.72
N ALA A 218 -22.63 -14.00 52.28
CA ALA A 218 -21.64 -15.06 52.48
C ALA A 218 -20.62 -15.19 51.33
N LEU A 219 -20.49 -14.20 50.46
CA LEU A 219 -19.63 -14.33 49.28
C LEU A 219 -18.13 -14.28 49.66
N PRO A 220 -17.34 -15.32 49.31
CA PRO A 220 -15.90 -15.31 49.49
C PRO A 220 -15.24 -14.09 48.82
N LEU A 221 -14.13 -13.61 49.40
CA LEU A 221 -13.39 -12.44 48.89
C LEU A 221 -13.03 -12.56 47.40
N ALA A 222 -12.66 -13.75 46.94
CA ALA A 222 -12.34 -14.00 45.53
C ALA A 222 -13.53 -13.67 44.59
N THR A 223 -14.75 -14.04 44.97
CA THR A 223 -15.96 -13.78 44.18
C THR A 223 -16.29 -12.29 44.13
N ARG A 224 -16.11 -11.57 45.25
CA ARG A 224 -16.30 -10.11 45.31
C ARG A 224 -15.32 -9.34 44.42
N ILE A 225 -14.06 -9.76 44.35
CA ILE A 225 -13.05 -9.15 43.46
C ILE A 225 -13.45 -9.34 41.98
N VAL A 226 -13.88 -10.54 41.60
CA VAL A 226 -14.29 -10.85 40.22
C VAL A 226 -15.54 -10.06 39.81
N MET A 227 -16.56 -9.98 40.69
CA MET A 227 -17.76 -9.18 40.41
C MET A 227 -17.45 -7.68 40.34
N GLY A 228 -16.58 -7.17 41.22
CA GLY A 228 -16.12 -5.78 41.18
C GLY A 228 -15.36 -5.44 39.89
N LEU A 229 -14.50 -6.34 39.41
CA LEU A 229 -13.85 -6.21 38.10
C LEU A 229 -14.87 -6.27 36.94
N GLY A 230 -15.89 -7.12 37.05
CA GLY A 230 -16.98 -7.21 36.08
C GLY A 230 -17.80 -5.92 35.97
N HIS A 231 -18.15 -5.31 37.11
CA HIS A 231 -18.86 -4.02 37.16
C HIS A 231 -18.01 -2.89 36.61
N GLY A 232 -16.74 -2.80 37.04
CA GLY A 232 -15.79 -1.83 36.50
C GLY A 232 -15.59 -1.98 35.00
N PHE A 233 -15.55 -3.21 34.47
CA PHE A 233 -15.47 -3.46 33.03
C PHE A 233 -16.76 -3.12 32.30
N ARG A 234 -17.94 -3.34 32.89
CA ARG A 234 -19.23 -2.99 32.27
C ARG A 234 -19.42 -1.48 32.18
N ASP A 235 -19.07 -0.76 33.23
CA ASP A 235 -19.29 0.67 33.34
C ASP A 235 -18.20 1.49 32.64
N TRP A 236 -16.94 1.04 32.73
CA TRP A 236 -15.79 1.75 32.17
C TRP A 236 -15.14 1.05 30.98
N GLY A 237 -15.57 -0.15 30.58
CA GLY A 237 -14.89 -0.93 29.53
C GLY A 237 -14.82 -0.22 28.19
N LEU A 238 -15.87 0.51 27.79
CA LEU A 238 -15.85 1.35 26.59
C LEU A 238 -14.86 2.53 26.74
N VAL A 239 -14.83 3.17 27.92
CA VAL A 239 -13.90 4.27 28.21
C VAL A 239 -12.46 3.76 28.21
N ILE A 240 -12.17 2.64 28.86
CA ILE A 240 -10.86 1.98 28.89
C ILE A 240 -10.43 1.59 27.47
N GLY A 241 -11.34 1.01 26.67
CA GLY A 241 -11.07 0.67 25.28
C GLY A 241 -10.71 1.89 24.41
N ILE A 242 -11.46 2.99 24.57
CA ILE A 242 -11.19 4.26 23.87
C ILE A 242 -9.85 4.86 24.33
N VAL A 243 -9.59 4.88 25.65
CA VAL A 243 -8.35 5.42 26.21
C VAL A 243 -7.14 4.60 25.77
N LEU A 244 -7.21 3.27 25.81
CA LEU A 244 -6.13 2.40 25.32
C LEU A 244 -5.93 2.54 23.82
N GLY A 245 -7.02 2.63 23.04
CA GLY A 245 -6.96 2.86 21.60
C GLY A 245 -6.31 4.20 21.26
N LEU A 246 -6.69 5.28 21.96
CA LEU A 246 -6.12 6.61 21.79
C LEU A 246 -4.66 6.66 22.24
N ALA A 247 -4.32 6.06 23.39
CA ALA A 247 -2.96 5.96 23.88
C ALA A 247 -2.07 5.17 22.91
N GLY A 248 -2.57 4.05 22.37
CA GLY A 248 -1.88 3.27 21.35
C GLY A 248 -1.66 4.06 20.06
N TRP A 249 -2.68 4.77 19.58
CA TRP A 249 -2.59 5.62 18.39
C TRP A 249 -1.61 6.79 18.57
N LEU A 250 -1.68 7.49 19.71
CA LEU A 250 -0.75 8.57 20.07
C LEU A 250 0.68 8.05 20.22
N SER A 251 0.86 6.90 20.85
CA SER A 251 2.18 6.26 20.99
C SER A 251 2.75 5.86 19.63
N ALA A 252 1.95 5.25 18.76
CA ALA A 252 2.37 4.89 17.40
C ALA A 252 2.71 6.13 16.56
N ARG A 253 1.94 7.22 16.71
CA ARG A 253 2.22 8.52 16.07
C ARG A 253 3.50 9.15 16.64
N TRP A 254 3.71 9.07 17.94
CA TRP A 254 4.89 9.60 18.61
C TRP A 254 6.16 8.83 18.23
N LEU A 255 6.12 7.50 18.18
CA LEU A 255 7.23 6.66 17.73
C LEU A 255 7.65 6.97 16.27
N ARG A 256 6.71 7.42 15.44
CA ARG A 256 6.97 7.89 14.06
C ARG A 256 7.52 9.32 14.00
N SER A 257 7.49 10.08 15.10
CA SER A 257 8.06 11.42 15.15
C SER A 257 9.59 11.37 15.30
N PRO A 258 10.32 12.43 14.90
CA PRO A 258 11.77 12.49 15.06
C PRO A 258 12.21 12.28 16.51
N ALA A 259 11.50 12.90 17.46
CA ALA A 259 11.80 12.78 18.90
C ALA A 259 11.55 11.35 19.42
N GLY A 260 10.45 10.71 19.02
CA GLY A 260 10.15 9.33 19.42
C GLY A 260 11.10 8.32 18.79
N THR A 261 11.50 8.53 17.53
CA THR A 261 12.52 7.70 16.87
C THR A 261 13.87 7.83 17.58
N ALA A 262 14.31 9.05 17.93
CA ALA A 262 15.54 9.28 18.67
C ALA A 262 15.50 8.64 20.07
N TRP A 263 14.39 8.80 20.80
CA TRP A 263 14.19 8.14 22.09
C TRP A 263 14.27 6.62 21.98
N TRP A 264 13.52 6.03 21.04
CA TRP A 264 13.52 4.59 20.80
C TRP A 264 14.91 4.06 20.45
N GLN A 265 15.61 4.74 19.53
CA GLN A 265 16.98 4.42 19.13
C GLN A 265 17.96 4.45 20.32
N SER A 266 17.79 5.39 21.26
CA SER A 266 18.63 5.48 22.46
C SER A 266 18.28 4.42 23.51
N THR A 267 16.98 4.14 23.71
CA THR A 267 16.48 3.21 24.74
C THR A 267 16.76 1.77 24.34
N VAL A 268 16.59 1.41 23.06
CA VAL A 268 16.89 0.06 22.56
C VAL A 268 18.36 -0.30 22.71
N LEU A 269 19.28 0.67 22.57
CA LEU A 269 20.71 0.44 22.82
C LEU A 269 21.04 0.16 24.30
N ARG A 270 20.17 0.59 25.23
CA ARG A 270 20.35 0.36 26.67
C ARG A 270 19.83 -1.00 27.13
N LEU A 271 19.11 -1.74 26.27
CA LEU A 271 18.61 -3.07 26.61
C LEU A 271 19.78 -4.09 26.61
N PRO A 272 19.93 -4.92 27.66
CA PRO A 272 21.13 -5.74 27.88
C PRO A 272 21.38 -6.78 26.77
N VAL A 273 20.33 -7.30 26.14
CA VAL A 273 20.46 -8.30 25.06
C VAL A 273 20.40 -7.65 23.68
N LEU A 274 19.38 -6.82 23.43
CA LEU A 274 19.16 -6.19 22.12
C LEU A 274 20.21 -5.11 21.79
N GLY A 275 20.65 -4.35 22.79
CA GLY A 275 21.61 -3.27 22.61
C GLY A 275 22.97 -3.78 22.14
N GLY A 276 23.48 -4.85 22.77
CA GLY A 276 24.73 -5.49 22.36
C GLY A 276 24.66 -6.10 20.95
N LEU A 277 23.53 -6.73 20.60
CA LEU A 277 23.30 -7.27 19.25
C LEU A 277 23.27 -6.18 18.18
N LEU A 278 22.56 -5.08 18.43
CA LEU A 278 22.45 -3.96 17.50
C LEU A 278 23.78 -3.24 17.33
N LEU A 279 24.54 -3.05 18.40
CA LEU A 279 25.87 -2.45 18.33
C LEU A 279 26.80 -3.32 17.45
N LYS A 280 26.84 -4.64 17.69
CA LYS A 280 27.63 -5.57 16.87
C LYS A 280 27.23 -5.55 15.40
N TYR A 281 25.93 -5.51 15.12
CA TYR A 281 25.41 -5.42 13.75
C TYR A 281 25.88 -4.14 13.06
N GLN A 282 25.76 -2.98 13.73
CA GLN A 282 26.17 -1.72 13.13
C GLN A 282 27.69 -1.61 12.95
N LEU A 283 28.48 -2.14 13.89
CA LEU A 283 29.94 -2.21 13.73
C LEU A 283 30.33 -3.09 12.54
N ASN A 284 29.65 -4.23 12.36
CA ASN A 284 29.90 -5.11 11.21
C ASN A 284 29.59 -4.40 9.89
N LEU A 285 28.45 -3.70 9.82
CA LEU A 285 28.06 -2.94 8.64
C LEU A 285 29.07 -1.82 8.34
N PHE A 286 29.45 -1.03 9.34
CA PHE A 286 30.46 0.02 9.24
C PHE A 286 31.78 -0.54 8.70
N SER A 287 32.33 -1.57 9.33
CA SER A 287 33.61 -2.18 8.93
C SER A 287 33.56 -2.76 7.51
N ARG A 288 32.44 -3.37 7.13
CA ARG A 288 32.25 -3.94 5.79
C ARG A 288 32.15 -2.84 4.71
N THR A 289 31.39 -1.78 4.96
CA THR A 289 31.28 -0.63 4.06
C THR A 289 32.63 0.06 3.91
N LEU A 290 33.31 0.34 5.04
CA LEU A 290 34.61 0.98 5.05
C LEU A 290 35.67 0.16 4.29
N GLY A 291 35.75 -1.15 4.57
CA GLY A 291 36.68 -2.05 3.89
C GLY A 291 36.43 -2.16 2.39
N THR A 292 35.15 -2.15 1.98
CA THR A 292 34.80 -2.16 0.55
C THR A 292 35.20 -0.86 -0.13
N LEU A 293 35.00 0.29 0.50
CA LEU A 293 35.37 1.60 -0.07
C LEU A 293 36.88 1.78 -0.16
N LEU A 294 37.61 1.43 0.90
CA LEU A 294 39.08 1.48 0.90
C LEU A 294 39.69 0.50 -0.11
N GLY A 295 39.14 -0.72 -0.21
CA GLY A 295 39.56 -1.70 -1.21
C GLY A 295 39.34 -1.25 -2.66
N ASN A 296 38.36 -0.35 -2.89
CA ASN A 296 38.11 0.28 -4.18
C ASN A 296 38.85 1.62 -4.37
N GLY A 297 39.79 1.97 -3.48
CA GLY A 297 40.64 3.15 -3.61
C GLY A 297 39.97 4.48 -3.23
N VAL A 298 38.85 4.45 -2.50
CA VAL A 298 38.22 5.68 -1.99
C VAL A 298 39.10 6.30 -0.89
N PRO A 299 39.38 7.63 -0.93
CA PRO A 299 40.18 8.29 0.11
C PRO A 299 39.63 8.04 1.52
N MET A 300 40.52 7.79 2.48
CA MET A 300 40.17 7.39 3.86
C MET A 300 39.12 8.31 4.50
N LEU A 301 39.26 9.63 4.33
CA LEU A 301 38.34 10.61 4.90
C LEU A 301 36.93 10.49 4.29
N SER A 302 36.83 10.34 2.97
CA SER A 302 35.55 10.16 2.27
C SER A 302 34.94 8.80 2.60
N ALA A 303 35.77 7.74 2.66
CA ALA A 303 35.32 6.40 3.01
C ALA A 303 34.76 6.34 4.43
N LEU A 304 35.37 7.05 5.37
CA LEU A 304 34.90 7.17 6.75
C LEU A 304 33.53 7.85 6.80
N HIS A 305 33.37 9.00 6.12
CA HIS A 305 32.11 9.75 6.10
C HIS A 305 30.96 8.90 5.51
N ILE A 306 31.21 8.22 4.39
CA ILE A 306 30.22 7.35 3.75
C ILE A 306 29.88 6.15 4.65
N ALA A 307 30.86 5.57 5.35
CA ALA A 307 30.63 4.46 6.26
C ALA A 307 29.88 4.86 7.53
N THR A 308 30.07 6.08 8.06
CA THR A 308 29.26 6.61 9.17
C THR A 308 27.83 6.89 8.73
N ASP A 309 27.62 7.33 7.49
CA ASP A 309 26.29 7.64 6.97
C ASP A 309 25.42 6.40 6.69
N THR A 310 26.03 5.23 6.54
CA THR A 310 25.29 3.96 6.42
C THR A 310 24.81 3.42 7.76
N MET A 311 25.30 3.95 8.89
CA MET A 311 24.82 3.55 10.22
C MET A 311 23.41 4.06 10.47
N GLY A 312 22.48 3.14 10.73
CA GLY A 312 21.05 3.43 10.85
C GLY A 312 20.62 4.11 12.15
N ASN A 313 21.49 4.17 13.16
CA ASN A 313 21.19 4.83 14.43
C ASN A 313 21.90 6.19 14.53
N GLN A 314 21.12 7.25 14.71
CA GLN A 314 21.62 8.63 14.75
C GLN A 314 22.58 8.83 15.94
N LEU A 315 22.29 8.25 17.10
CA LEU A 315 23.14 8.38 18.29
C LEU A 315 24.54 7.81 18.04
N LEU A 316 24.65 6.67 17.33
CA LEU A 316 25.95 6.07 17.00
C LEU A 316 26.68 6.88 15.93
N ARG A 317 25.96 7.41 14.94
CA ARG A 317 26.52 8.28 13.91
C ARG A 317 27.13 9.56 14.51
N ASP A 318 26.37 10.24 15.37
CA ASP A 318 26.79 11.49 16.00
C ASP A 318 28.03 11.30 16.88
N ARG A 319 28.14 10.14 17.55
CA ARG A 319 29.29 9.76 18.39
C ARG A 319 30.56 9.42 17.61
N LEU A 320 30.43 9.05 16.34
CA LEU A 320 31.56 8.72 15.46
C LEU A 320 31.96 9.89 14.55
N ALA A 321 31.05 10.85 14.34
CA ALA A 321 31.31 12.07 13.58
C ALA A 321 31.95 13.19 14.42
N SER A 322 31.91 13.08 15.75
CA SER A 322 32.60 13.95 16.72
C SER A 322 34.06 13.56 16.90
#